data_AF-A0A7Y3CGB0-F1
#
_entry.id   AF-A0A7Y3CGB0-F1
#
_cell.length_a   1.000
_cell.length_b   1.000
_cell.length_c   1.000
_cell.angle_alpha   90.00
_cell.angle_beta   90.00
_cell.angle_gamma   90.00
#
_symmetry.space_group_name_H-M   'P 1'
#
loop_
_entity.id
_entity.type
_entity.pdbx_description
1 polymer ?
#
loop_
_entity_poly.entity_id
_entity_poly.type
_entity_poly.pdbx_seq_one_letter_code
_entity_poly.pdbx_strand_id
1 'polypeptide(L)'
;MKMTPVAILAGSVFILIAVILVVVILPYANTNQTIPSELFRKRSIAEESGRKLYVSNGCVYCHTQSIRAVDWGLGAERIAKAGDYLQDYPILLGSQRTGPDLSQEGGEHPDDWHLAHFINPRYTRPLSIMPPFAFLKSKGIKTLTGYIQSLGLKHADRRMQRQNKWKKESIKAYEAGVIENVNWLHNQIPKGWREIPTPYPATEGSLARGEKIYQDFCLGCHGPVGDGMGPAQPYIYPPPINFTILKNRGITGGMIYYQIMNGITGTAMPYFKRELESEKIWDVGNYVAKYFIDYLDANQEPKGIDAAYEP
;
A
#
# COMPACT_ATOMS: atom_id res chain seq x y z
N MET A 1 53.40 20.83 25.20
CA MET A 1 52.51 21.77 25.93
C MET A 1 51.99 21.07 27.17
N LYS A 2 52.06 21.70 28.37
CA LYS A 2 51.43 21.12 29.56
C LYS A 2 49.91 21.17 29.37
N MET A 3 49.25 20.02 29.45
CA MET A 3 47.79 19.89 29.35
C MET A 3 47.15 20.49 30.62
N THR A 4 46.91 21.80 30.63
CA THR A 4 46.20 22.45 31.73
C THR A 4 44.68 22.28 31.52
N PRO A 5 43.87 22.25 32.59
CA PRO A 5 42.41 22.19 32.47
C PRO A 5 41.83 23.28 31.56
N VAL A 6 42.41 24.48 31.58
CA VAL A 6 42.01 25.60 30.72
C VAL A 6 42.28 25.31 29.24
N ALA A 7 43.45 24.74 28.91
CA ALA A 7 43.78 24.37 27.53
C ALA A 7 42.84 23.28 26.99
N ILE A 8 42.46 22.31 27.83
CA ILE A 8 41.50 21.25 27.49
C ILE A 8 40.13 21.87 27.21
N LEU A 9 39.60 22.71 28.11
CA LEU A 9 38.29 23.34 27.94
C LEU A 9 38.24 24.23 26.70
N ALA A 10 39.24 25.09 26.49
CA ALA A 10 39.29 25.97 25.32
C ALA A 10 39.39 25.18 24.01
N GLY A 11 40.21 24.13 23.98
CA GLY A 11 40.33 23.23 22.83
C GLY A 11 39.03 22.50 22.52
N SER A 12 38.36 21.94 23.53
CA SER A 12 37.07 21.25 23.39
C SER A 12 35.97 22.18 22.88
N VAL A 13 35.88 23.39 23.41
CA VAL A 13 34.89 24.39 22.96
C VAL A 13 35.18 24.81 21.52
N PHE A 14 36.45 25.05 21.16
CA PHE A 14 36.82 25.40 19.79
C PHE A 14 36.44 24.28 18.80
N ILE A 15 36.74 23.03 19.12
CA ILE A 15 36.34 21.88 18.30
C ILE A 15 34.82 21.80 18.18
N LEU A 16 34.09 21.96 19.27
CA LEU A 16 32.62 21.95 19.25
C LEU A 16 32.06 23.06 18.35
N ILE A 17 32.58 24.29 18.45
CA ILE A 17 32.18 25.41 17.59
C ILE A 17 32.48 25.12 16.12
N ALA A 18 33.67 24.59 15.81
CA ALA A 18 34.05 24.24 14.45
C ALA A 18 33.12 23.15 13.87
N VAL A 19 32.80 22.12 14.66
CA VAL A 19 31.86 21.06 14.26
C VAL A 19 30.46 21.64 14.04
N ILE A 20 29.95 22.48 14.94
CA ILE A 20 28.63 23.12 14.77
C ILE A 20 28.62 24.02 13.52
N LEU A 21 29.67 24.80 13.29
CA LEU A 21 29.79 25.67 12.12
C LEU A 21 29.72 24.85 10.83
N VAL A 22 30.51 23.79 10.73
CA VAL A 22 30.63 22.98 9.50
C VAL A 22 29.41 22.07 9.29
N VAL A 23 28.91 21.43 10.35
CA VAL A 23 27.87 20.39 10.24
C VAL A 23 26.46 20.96 10.32
N VAL A 24 26.26 22.10 10.98
CA VAL A 24 24.92 22.68 11.20
C VAL A 24 24.76 24.03 10.50
N ILE A 25 25.61 25.01 10.81
CA ILE A 25 25.41 26.40 10.37
C ILE A 25 25.60 26.51 8.85
N LEU A 26 26.69 25.97 8.29
CA LEU A 26 26.95 26.05 6.85
C LEU A 26 25.87 25.34 6.01
N PRO A 27 25.43 24.10 6.32
CA PRO A 27 24.32 23.48 5.60
C PRO A 27 23.02 24.28 5.74
N TYR A 28 22.68 24.73 6.95
CA TYR A 28 21.47 25.52 7.20
C TYR A 28 21.46 26.82 6.40
N ALA A 29 22.58 27.56 6.38
CA ALA A 29 22.72 28.81 5.64
C ALA A 29 22.53 28.65 4.12
N ASN A 30 22.79 27.45 3.59
CA ASN A 30 22.62 27.12 2.18
C ASN A 30 21.28 26.43 1.85
N THR A 31 20.39 26.21 2.82
CA THR A 31 19.09 25.55 2.57
C THR A 31 18.20 26.31 1.58
N ASN A 32 18.30 27.64 1.53
CA ASN A 32 17.60 28.51 0.58
C ASN A 32 17.97 28.24 -0.89
N GLN A 33 19.07 27.52 -1.16
CA GLN A 33 19.50 27.12 -2.49
C GLN A 33 18.86 25.80 -2.96
N THR A 34 18.05 25.14 -2.11
CA THR A 34 17.41 23.88 -2.46
C THR A 34 16.38 24.11 -3.57
N ILE A 35 16.63 23.52 -4.73
CA ILE A 35 15.74 23.62 -5.90
C ILE A 35 14.58 22.62 -5.73
N PRO A 36 13.32 23.03 -6.01
CA PRO A 36 12.19 22.10 -6.04
C PRO A 36 12.45 20.93 -6.97
N SER A 37 12.06 19.72 -6.56
CA SER A 37 12.11 18.58 -7.46
C SER A 37 11.09 18.71 -8.60
N GLU A 38 11.25 17.88 -9.63
CA GLU A 38 10.30 17.75 -10.72
C GLU A 38 8.87 17.41 -10.23
N LEU A 39 8.75 16.70 -9.11
CA LEU A 39 7.48 16.28 -8.54
C LEU A 39 6.91 17.28 -7.56
N PHE A 40 7.72 18.20 -7.04
CA PHE A 40 7.30 19.16 -6.05
C PHE A 40 6.05 19.92 -6.49
N ARG A 41 5.06 19.93 -5.60
CA ARG A 41 3.88 20.78 -5.65
C ARG A 41 3.59 21.31 -4.26
N LYS A 42 2.90 22.45 -4.21
CA LYS A 42 2.50 23.02 -2.93
C LYS A 42 1.39 22.19 -2.28
N ARG A 43 1.54 21.93 -0.99
CA ARG A 43 0.51 21.35 -0.13
C ARG A 43 -0.65 22.32 0.07
N SER A 44 -1.87 21.81 0.01
CA SER A 44 -3.10 22.57 0.30
C SER A 44 -3.32 22.76 1.81
N ILE A 45 -4.24 23.64 2.18
CA ILE A 45 -4.61 23.89 3.59
C ILE A 45 -5.18 22.61 4.25
N ALA A 46 -5.95 21.81 3.51
CA ALA A 46 -6.53 20.57 3.99
C ALA A 46 -5.44 19.51 4.26
N GLU A 47 -4.51 19.36 3.33
CA GLU A 47 -3.36 18.46 3.48
C GLU A 47 -2.45 18.91 4.63
N GLU A 48 -2.23 20.22 4.83
CA GLU A 48 -1.44 20.72 5.96
C GLU A 48 -2.13 20.44 7.31
N SER A 49 -3.45 20.50 7.35
CA SER A 49 -4.21 20.10 8.55
C SER A 49 -4.06 18.60 8.82
N GLY A 50 -4.06 17.76 7.78
CA GLY A 50 -3.76 16.33 7.89
C GLY A 50 -2.34 16.04 8.35
N ARG A 51 -1.37 16.82 7.86
CA ARG A 51 0.03 16.72 8.32
C ARG A 51 0.17 17.00 9.81
N LYS A 52 -0.52 18.03 10.32
CA LYS A 52 -0.54 18.31 11.77
C LYS A 52 -1.06 17.13 12.57
N LEU A 53 -2.12 16.45 12.09
CA LEU A 53 -2.60 15.21 12.72
C LEU A 53 -1.57 14.08 12.65
N TYR A 54 -0.91 13.90 11.50
CA TYR A 54 0.13 12.89 11.34
C TYR A 54 1.26 13.08 12.37
N VAL A 55 1.70 14.33 12.56
CA VAL A 55 2.72 14.68 13.56
C VAL A 55 2.21 14.50 14.98
N SER A 56 1.02 15.03 15.31
CA SER A 56 0.50 15.01 16.69
C SER A 56 0.22 13.59 17.20
N ASN A 57 -0.03 12.64 16.30
CA ASN A 57 -0.25 11.24 16.65
C ASN A 57 1.01 10.37 16.51
N GLY A 58 2.18 10.97 16.25
CA GLY A 58 3.45 10.25 16.23
C GLY A 58 3.60 9.24 15.08
N CYS A 59 2.88 9.39 13.97
CA CYS A 59 2.95 8.46 12.84
C CYS A 59 4.39 8.34 12.30
N VAL A 60 5.16 9.44 12.35
CA VAL A 60 6.57 9.52 11.95
C VAL A 60 7.51 8.58 12.73
N TYR A 61 7.12 8.11 13.91
CA TYR A 61 7.93 7.17 14.71
C TYR A 61 7.88 5.74 14.15
N CYS A 62 6.85 5.41 13.39
CA CYS A 62 6.70 4.09 12.77
C CYS A 62 6.92 4.12 11.26
N HIS A 63 6.58 5.24 10.61
CA HIS A 63 6.55 5.37 9.16
C HIS A 63 7.55 6.41 8.68
N THR A 64 8.52 5.95 7.89
CA THR A 64 9.45 6.83 7.19
C THR A 64 8.72 7.54 6.04
N GLN A 65 9.21 8.71 5.66
CA GLN A 65 8.80 9.40 4.44
C GLN A 65 10.02 9.74 3.60
N SER A 66 10.93 8.78 3.44
CA SER A 66 12.14 8.93 2.64
C SER A 66 12.61 7.60 2.09
N ILE A 67 12.50 7.45 0.76
CA ILE A 67 13.09 6.32 0.05
C ILE A 67 14.59 6.56 -0.14
N ARG A 68 15.39 5.66 0.43
CA ARG A 68 16.84 5.61 0.29
C ARG A 68 17.21 4.83 -0.98
N ALA A 69 18.44 5.02 -1.48
CA ALA A 69 18.92 4.29 -2.67
C ALA A 69 18.78 2.76 -2.54
N VAL A 70 19.05 2.21 -1.35
CA VAL A 70 18.94 0.78 -1.06
C VAL A 70 17.50 0.27 -0.97
N ASP A 71 16.53 1.16 -0.74
CA ASP A 71 15.11 0.80 -0.63
C ASP A 71 14.40 0.79 -1.99
N TRP A 72 15.04 1.28 -3.06
CA TRP A 72 14.40 1.46 -4.36
C TRP A 72 13.78 0.16 -4.90
N GLY A 73 14.49 -0.96 -4.74
CA GLY A 73 14.06 -2.27 -5.23
C GLY A 73 12.81 -2.84 -4.54
N LEU A 74 12.31 -2.20 -3.48
CA LEU A 74 11.13 -2.64 -2.72
C LEU A 74 9.82 -2.04 -3.27
N GLY A 75 9.81 -1.60 -4.53
CA GLY A 75 8.62 -1.09 -5.23
C GLY A 75 8.44 0.42 -5.18
N ALA A 76 9.44 1.17 -4.71
CA ALA A 76 9.44 2.62 -4.82
C ALA A 76 9.57 3.05 -6.30
N GLU A 77 8.80 4.03 -6.72
CA GLU A 77 8.94 4.60 -8.06
C GLU A 77 10.17 5.49 -8.16
N ARG A 78 10.56 6.14 -7.05
CA ARG A 78 11.82 6.88 -6.99
C ARG A 78 12.56 7.04 -5.66
N ILE A 79 13.84 7.47 -5.70
CA ILE A 79 14.62 7.93 -4.53
C ILE A 79 14.14 9.33 -4.16
N ALA A 80 14.04 9.59 -2.86
CA ALA A 80 13.74 10.92 -2.32
C ALA A 80 14.82 11.95 -2.71
N LYS A 81 14.39 13.18 -3.01
CA LYS A 81 15.28 14.32 -3.28
C LYS A 81 15.05 15.42 -2.25
N ALA A 82 16.08 16.20 -1.93
CA ALA A 82 15.97 17.32 -0.99
C ALA A 82 14.84 18.31 -1.38
N GLY A 83 14.66 18.54 -2.68
CA GLY A 83 13.60 19.40 -3.23
C GLY A 83 12.17 18.92 -3.01
N ASP A 84 11.95 17.71 -2.48
CA ASP A 84 10.62 17.19 -2.13
C ASP A 84 10.08 17.79 -0.82
N TYR A 85 10.99 18.19 0.06
CA TYR A 85 10.70 18.54 1.45
C TYR A 85 10.68 20.04 1.71
N LEU A 86 10.60 20.88 0.67
CA LEU A 86 10.68 22.34 0.78
C LEU A 86 9.60 22.96 1.68
N GLN A 87 8.46 22.29 1.85
CA GLN A 87 7.37 22.73 2.72
C GLN A 87 7.29 21.96 4.04
N ASP A 88 8.26 21.08 4.32
CA ASP A 88 8.23 20.25 5.51
C ASP A 88 9.01 20.90 6.64
N TYR A 89 8.27 21.56 7.53
CA TYR A 89 8.80 22.08 8.77
C TYR A 89 7.94 21.63 9.97
N PRO A 90 8.49 20.82 10.91
CA PRO A 90 9.77 20.11 10.81
C PRO A 90 9.75 19.04 9.70
N ILE A 91 10.92 18.62 9.23
CA ILE A 91 11.03 17.57 8.21
C ILE A 91 10.64 16.19 8.79
N LEU A 92 9.91 15.37 8.02
CA LEU A 92 9.32 14.11 8.49
C LEU A 92 9.94 12.87 7.85
N LEU A 93 11.27 12.85 7.68
CA LEU A 93 11.98 11.72 7.05
C LEU A 93 11.72 10.38 7.78
N GLY A 94 11.50 10.44 9.09
CA GLY A 94 11.37 9.28 9.98
C GLY A 94 12.74 8.74 10.41
N SER A 95 12.81 8.16 11.61
CA SER A 95 14.03 7.57 12.17
C SER A 95 13.98 6.04 12.26
N GLN A 96 12.78 5.45 12.10
CA GLN A 96 12.54 4.02 12.20
C GLN A 96 11.44 3.60 11.23
N ARG A 97 11.55 2.38 10.71
CA ARG A 97 10.57 1.76 9.79
C ARG A 97 9.96 0.53 10.46
N THR A 98 9.03 0.76 11.38
CA THR A 98 8.19 -0.28 12.00
C THR A 98 7.01 -0.63 11.09
N GLY A 99 6.42 0.39 10.46
CA GLY A 99 5.51 0.24 9.33
C GLY A 99 6.19 0.61 8.02
N PRO A 100 5.51 0.47 6.87
CA PRO A 100 6.09 0.82 5.56
C PRO A 100 6.45 2.31 5.44
N ASP A 101 7.33 2.62 4.49
CA ASP A 101 7.57 4.00 4.06
C ASP A 101 6.32 4.55 3.36
N LEU A 102 5.96 5.79 3.66
CA LEU A 102 4.75 6.43 3.13
C LEU A 102 5.05 7.54 2.12
N SER A 103 6.30 7.83 1.79
CA SER A 103 6.66 8.99 0.95
C SER A 103 6.03 8.98 -0.45
N GLN A 104 5.57 7.82 -0.90
CA GLN A 104 4.92 7.61 -2.21
C GLN A 104 3.59 6.87 -2.06
N GLU A 105 2.95 6.91 -0.89
CA GLU A 105 1.71 6.19 -0.61
C GLU A 105 0.50 6.72 -1.39
N GLY A 106 0.48 8.00 -1.72
CA GLY A 106 -0.73 8.63 -2.28
C GLY A 106 -1.17 7.98 -3.59
N GLY A 107 -2.41 7.52 -3.64
CA GLY A 107 -3.02 6.82 -4.75
C GLY A 107 -2.62 5.35 -4.91
N GLU A 108 -1.77 4.79 -4.04
CA GLU A 108 -1.52 3.34 -3.98
C GLU A 108 -2.77 2.61 -3.45
N HIS A 109 -3.38 3.15 -2.39
CA HIS A 109 -4.66 2.70 -1.86
C HIS A 109 -5.74 3.79 -1.99
N PRO A 110 -7.02 3.42 -2.19
CA PRO A 110 -8.11 4.40 -2.24
C PRO A 110 -8.49 4.90 -0.82
N ASP A 111 -9.21 6.01 -0.76
CA ASP A 111 -9.61 6.66 0.50
C ASP A 111 -10.38 5.75 1.45
N ASP A 112 -11.20 4.84 0.92
CA ASP A 112 -12.00 3.91 1.71
C ASP A 112 -11.16 2.74 2.26
N TRP A 113 -10.08 2.36 1.57
CA TRP A 113 -9.07 1.48 2.16
C TRP A 113 -8.38 2.17 3.34
N HIS A 114 -7.97 3.43 3.19
CA HIS A 114 -7.38 4.19 4.30
C HIS A 114 -8.37 4.36 5.45
N LEU A 115 -9.66 4.57 5.17
CA LEU A 115 -10.70 4.62 6.19
C LEU A 115 -10.75 3.31 6.98
N ALA A 116 -10.87 2.16 6.31
CA ALA A 116 -10.88 0.86 6.97
C ALA A 116 -9.60 0.63 7.79
N HIS A 117 -8.45 0.94 7.22
CA HIS A 117 -7.14 0.80 7.85
C HIS A 117 -7.00 1.67 9.10
N PHE A 118 -7.42 2.93 9.07
CA PHE A 118 -7.35 3.82 10.23
C PHE A 118 -8.39 3.48 11.30
N ILE A 119 -9.54 2.93 10.94
CA ILE A 119 -10.49 2.41 11.95
C ILE A 119 -9.83 1.29 12.74
N ASN A 120 -9.32 0.28 12.03
CA ASN A 120 -8.54 -0.79 12.63
C ASN A 120 -7.58 -1.38 11.59
N PRO A 121 -6.26 -1.25 11.77
CA PRO A 121 -5.28 -1.75 10.80
C PRO A 121 -5.39 -3.25 10.54
N ARG A 122 -5.94 -4.03 11.49
CA ARG A 122 -6.19 -5.47 11.31
C ARG A 122 -7.27 -5.79 10.29
N TYR A 123 -8.09 -4.81 9.90
CA TYR A 123 -9.12 -5.00 8.87
C TYR A 123 -8.51 -5.12 7.47
N THR A 124 -7.45 -4.37 7.18
CA THR A 124 -6.77 -4.44 5.87
C THR A 124 -5.46 -5.22 5.92
N ARG A 125 -4.90 -5.42 7.12
CA ARG A 125 -3.69 -6.22 7.38
C ARG A 125 -3.83 -6.96 8.72
N PRO A 126 -4.41 -8.18 8.76
CA PRO A 126 -4.66 -8.96 9.98
C PRO A 126 -3.49 -9.04 10.98
N LEU A 127 -2.25 -9.12 10.49
CA LEU A 127 -1.04 -9.19 11.32
C LEU A 127 -0.46 -7.82 11.73
N SER A 128 -1.15 -6.72 11.44
CA SER A 128 -0.64 -5.37 11.70
C SER A 128 -0.51 -5.07 13.18
N ILE A 129 0.65 -4.54 13.56
CA ILE A 129 0.93 -4.00 14.90
C ILE A 129 0.55 -2.52 15.04
N MET A 130 0.13 -1.86 13.95
CA MET A 130 -0.25 -0.45 13.98
C MET A 130 -1.46 -0.24 14.91
N PRO A 131 -1.46 0.76 15.80
CA PRO A 131 -2.60 1.07 16.65
C PRO A 131 -3.84 1.50 15.85
N PRO A 132 -5.06 1.27 16.36
CA PRO A 132 -6.28 1.81 15.75
C PRO A 132 -6.43 3.32 15.99
N PHE A 133 -6.96 4.03 14.99
CA PHE A 133 -7.17 5.48 15.00
C PHE A 133 -8.67 5.86 14.98
N ALA A 134 -9.55 4.92 15.31
CA ALA A 134 -11.00 5.16 15.38
C ALA A 134 -11.40 6.36 16.27
N PHE A 135 -10.56 6.71 17.26
CA PHE A 135 -10.76 7.88 18.13
C PHE A 135 -10.77 9.22 17.37
N LEU A 136 -10.15 9.29 16.18
CA LEU A 136 -10.16 10.49 15.34
C LEU A 136 -11.53 10.73 14.68
N LYS A 137 -12.43 9.74 14.72
CA LYS A 137 -13.74 9.73 14.03
C LYS A 137 -13.58 9.92 12.50
N SER A 138 -14.69 9.86 11.77
CA SER A 138 -14.68 9.98 10.30
C SER A 138 -14.03 11.28 9.80
N LYS A 139 -14.28 12.41 10.47
CA LYS A 139 -13.70 13.71 10.11
C LYS A 139 -12.17 13.71 10.24
N GLY A 140 -11.64 13.27 11.39
CA GLY A 140 -10.21 13.25 11.62
C GLY A 140 -9.49 12.25 10.72
N ILE A 141 -10.08 11.07 10.50
CA ILE A 141 -9.55 10.08 9.54
C ILE A 141 -9.50 10.67 8.13
N LYS A 142 -10.58 11.30 7.64
CA LYS A 142 -10.59 11.94 6.33
C LYS A 142 -9.51 13.02 6.20
N THR A 143 -9.31 13.83 7.24
CA THR A 143 -8.25 14.85 7.26
C THR A 143 -6.86 14.22 7.21
N LEU A 144 -6.60 13.14 7.96
CA LEU A 144 -5.35 12.39 7.91
C LEU A 144 -5.13 11.74 6.55
N THR A 145 -6.14 11.05 6.00
CA THR A 145 -6.13 10.45 4.66
C THR A 145 -5.78 11.47 3.61
N GLY A 146 -6.32 12.70 3.67
CA GLY A 146 -5.98 13.76 2.71
C GLY A 146 -4.47 14.07 2.68
N TYR A 147 -3.80 14.05 3.83
CA TYR A 147 -2.34 14.20 3.86
C TYR A 147 -1.61 12.97 3.32
N ILE A 148 -2.01 11.76 3.71
CA ILE A 148 -1.40 10.52 3.18
C ILE A 148 -1.54 10.46 1.65
N GLN A 149 -2.71 10.82 1.12
CA GLN A 149 -2.96 10.88 -0.31
C GLN A 149 -2.15 11.97 -1.05
N SER A 150 -1.53 12.90 -0.32
CA SER A 150 -0.62 13.90 -0.90
C SER A 150 0.82 13.42 -1.00
N LEU A 151 1.18 12.34 -0.29
CA LEU A 151 2.55 11.81 -0.27
C LEU A 151 2.87 11.15 -1.61
N GLY A 152 3.93 11.62 -2.27
CA GLY A 152 4.24 11.31 -3.67
C GLY A 152 3.99 12.51 -4.61
N LEU A 153 3.45 13.61 -4.09
CA LEU A 153 3.37 14.91 -4.75
C LEU A 153 2.63 14.80 -6.11
N LYS A 154 3.18 15.33 -7.20
CA LYS A 154 2.54 15.21 -8.54
C LYS A 154 2.27 13.77 -8.97
N HIS A 155 3.05 12.78 -8.53
CA HIS A 155 2.77 11.38 -8.85
C HIS A 155 1.54 10.88 -8.12
N ALA A 156 1.41 11.24 -6.83
CA ALA A 156 0.22 10.92 -6.05
C ALA A 156 -1.04 11.48 -6.70
N ASP A 157 -1.00 12.73 -7.18
CA ASP A 157 -2.15 13.34 -7.86
C ASP A 157 -2.58 12.53 -9.11
N ARG A 158 -1.61 12.07 -9.92
CA ARG A 158 -1.92 11.25 -11.11
C ARG A 158 -2.50 9.89 -10.73
N ARG A 159 -1.93 9.22 -9.72
CA ARG A 159 -2.47 7.94 -9.22
C ARG A 159 -3.85 8.11 -8.62
N MET A 160 -4.08 9.17 -7.87
CA MET A 160 -5.39 9.53 -7.30
C MET A 160 -6.43 9.82 -8.37
N GLN A 161 -6.08 10.54 -9.44
CA GLN A 161 -6.98 10.75 -10.58
C GLN A 161 -7.39 9.42 -11.23
N ARG A 162 -6.43 8.52 -11.43
CA ARG A 162 -6.69 7.16 -11.95
C ARG A 162 -7.60 6.38 -10.99
N GLN A 163 -7.29 6.32 -9.70
CA GLN A 163 -8.10 5.64 -8.69
C GLN A 163 -9.52 6.20 -8.66
N ASN A 164 -9.70 7.52 -8.60
CA ASN A 164 -11.02 8.16 -8.57
C ASN A 164 -11.85 7.89 -9.82
N LYS A 165 -11.22 7.82 -10.99
CA LYS A 165 -11.90 7.44 -12.24
C LYS A 165 -12.42 6.00 -12.14
N TRP A 166 -11.54 5.05 -11.83
CA TRP A 166 -11.90 3.64 -11.75
C TRP A 166 -12.84 3.32 -10.59
N LYS A 167 -12.77 4.09 -9.50
CA LYS A 167 -13.71 4.01 -8.37
C LYS A 167 -15.14 4.19 -8.85
N LYS A 168 -15.40 5.24 -9.64
CA LYS A 168 -16.73 5.50 -10.22
C LYS A 168 -17.21 4.36 -11.10
N GLU A 169 -16.33 3.80 -11.95
CA GLU A 169 -16.66 2.66 -12.80
C GLU A 169 -16.96 1.40 -11.97
N SER A 170 -16.18 1.13 -10.93
CA SER A 170 -16.39 -0.02 -10.05
C SER A 170 -17.72 0.07 -9.27
N ILE A 171 -18.06 1.27 -8.78
CA ILE A 171 -19.33 1.53 -8.10
C ILE A 171 -20.49 1.34 -9.07
N LYS A 172 -20.40 1.91 -10.28
CA LYS A 172 -21.42 1.75 -11.31
C LYS A 172 -21.65 0.28 -11.67
N ALA A 173 -20.58 -0.50 -11.81
CA ALA A 173 -20.67 -1.93 -12.12
C ALA A 173 -21.31 -2.72 -10.96
N TYR A 174 -20.93 -2.41 -9.72
CA TYR A 174 -21.51 -3.02 -8.52
C TYR A 174 -23.01 -2.71 -8.37
N GLU A 175 -23.40 -1.44 -8.53
CA GLU A 175 -24.79 -0.98 -8.39
C GLU A 175 -25.70 -1.46 -9.52
N ALA A 176 -25.14 -1.76 -10.70
CA ALA A 176 -25.88 -2.32 -11.83
C ALA A 176 -26.36 -3.77 -11.58
N GLY A 177 -25.77 -4.45 -10.60
CA GLY A 177 -26.16 -5.80 -10.21
C GLY A 177 -25.01 -6.79 -10.27
N VAL A 178 -25.29 -7.99 -9.77
CA VAL A 178 -24.30 -9.04 -9.57
C VAL A 178 -23.68 -9.52 -10.89
N ILE A 179 -24.47 -9.64 -11.97
CA ILE A 179 -24.00 -10.14 -13.26
C ILE A 179 -23.09 -9.10 -13.93
N GLU A 180 -23.50 -7.85 -13.94
CA GLU A 180 -22.76 -6.71 -14.47
C GLU A 180 -21.44 -6.51 -13.74
N ASN A 181 -21.44 -6.64 -12.41
CA ASN A 181 -20.23 -6.57 -11.60
C ASN A 181 -19.23 -7.68 -11.96
N VAL A 182 -19.69 -8.93 -12.07
CA VAL A 182 -18.84 -10.07 -12.47
C VAL A 182 -18.27 -9.85 -13.88
N ASN A 183 -19.11 -9.43 -14.84
CA ASN A 183 -18.66 -9.14 -16.20
C ASN A 183 -17.63 -8.01 -16.24
N TRP A 184 -17.84 -6.95 -15.45
CA TRP A 184 -16.88 -5.85 -15.33
C TRP A 184 -15.54 -6.34 -14.78
N LEU A 185 -15.55 -7.13 -13.70
CA LEU A 185 -14.36 -7.72 -13.09
C LEU A 185 -13.58 -8.59 -14.09
N HIS A 186 -14.27 -9.42 -14.87
CA HIS A 186 -13.64 -10.27 -15.88
C HIS A 186 -13.03 -9.43 -17.00
N ASN A 187 -13.70 -8.35 -17.39
CA ASN A 187 -13.24 -7.46 -18.45
C ASN A 187 -11.98 -6.65 -18.07
N GLN A 188 -11.68 -6.48 -16.78
CA GLN A 188 -10.43 -5.86 -16.31
C GLN A 188 -9.20 -6.75 -16.50
N ILE A 189 -9.39 -8.05 -16.72
CA ILE A 189 -8.31 -9.03 -16.82
C ILE A 189 -7.89 -9.15 -18.30
N PRO A 190 -6.59 -9.06 -18.65
CA PRO A 190 -6.15 -9.27 -20.03
C PRO A 190 -6.52 -10.67 -20.53
N LYS A 191 -6.84 -10.80 -21.83
CA LYS A 191 -7.34 -12.07 -22.42
C LYS A 191 -6.43 -13.27 -22.11
N GLY A 192 -5.11 -13.10 -22.20
CA GLY A 192 -4.15 -14.17 -21.90
C GLY A 192 -4.34 -14.78 -20.50
N TRP A 193 -4.64 -13.95 -19.49
CA TRP A 193 -4.87 -14.44 -18.12
C TRP A 193 -6.25 -15.06 -17.90
N ARG A 194 -7.22 -14.82 -18.79
CA ARG A 194 -8.57 -15.40 -18.66
C ARG A 194 -8.59 -16.89 -19.00
N GLU A 195 -7.68 -17.33 -19.86
CA GLU A 195 -7.65 -18.68 -20.42
C GLU A 195 -6.59 -19.57 -19.76
N ILE A 196 -5.76 -19.03 -18.85
CA ILE A 196 -4.70 -19.77 -18.16
C ILE A 196 -5.31 -20.57 -16.99
N PRO A 197 -5.22 -21.91 -17.02
CA PRO A 197 -5.57 -22.73 -15.86
C PRO A 197 -4.50 -22.62 -14.78
N THR A 198 -4.81 -23.08 -13.56
CA THR A 198 -3.81 -23.09 -12.49
C THR A 198 -2.66 -24.07 -12.81
N PRO A 199 -1.39 -23.61 -12.93
CA PRO A 199 -0.27 -24.47 -13.31
C PRO A 199 0.23 -25.32 -12.14
N TYR A 200 -0.09 -24.94 -10.89
CA TYR A 200 0.36 -25.63 -9.68
C TYR A 200 -0.73 -26.57 -9.13
N PRO A 201 -0.39 -27.80 -8.72
CA PRO A 201 -1.36 -28.75 -8.18
C PRO A 201 -1.95 -28.28 -6.83
N ALA A 202 -3.26 -28.46 -6.66
CA ALA A 202 -3.98 -28.22 -5.40
C ALA A 202 -3.81 -29.39 -4.39
N THR A 203 -2.55 -29.70 -4.03
CA THR A 203 -2.19 -30.66 -2.98
C THR A 203 -2.66 -30.20 -1.60
N GLU A 204 -2.73 -31.11 -0.63
CA GLU A 204 -3.02 -30.75 0.76
C GLU A 204 -2.05 -29.70 1.31
N GLY A 205 -0.75 -29.82 0.98
CA GLY A 205 0.28 -28.87 1.39
C GLY A 205 0.10 -27.47 0.78
N SER A 206 -0.19 -27.37 -0.53
CA SER A 206 -0.43 -26.06 -1.18
C SER A 206 -1.71 -25.40 -0.68
N LEU A 207 -2.76 -26.17 -0.43
CA LEU A 207 -4.01 -25.66 0.13
C LEU A 207 -3.83 -25.16 1.58
N ALA A 208 -3.05 -25.86 2.41
CA ALA A 208 -2.73 -25.41 3.77
C ALA A 208 -1.90 -24.11 3.78
N ARG A 209 -0.97 -23.95 2.83
CA ARG A 209 -0.23 -22.69 2.64
C ARG A 209 -1.17 -21.57 2.17
N GLY A 210 -2.05 -21.87 1.20
CA GLY A 210 -3.06 -20.95 0.70
C GLY A 210 -4.02 -20.48 1.79
N GLU A 211 -4.45 -21.37 2.67
CA GLU A 211 -5.26 -21.04 3.85
C GLU A 211 -4.54 -20.07 4.78
N LYS A 212 -3.27 -20.35 5.11
CA LYS A 212 -2.48 -19.47 5.98
C LYS A 212 -2.33 -18.07 5.37
N ILE A 213 -2.05 -17.98 4.07
CA ILE A 213 -1.96 -16.71 3.34
C ILE A 213 -3.32 -16.00 3.36
N TYR A 214 -4.43 -16.71 3.14
CA TYR A 214 -5.76 -16.13 3.21
C TYR A 214 -6.04 -15.49 4.57
N GLN A 215 -5.71 -16.19 5.66
CA GLN A 215 -5.85 -15.70 7.03
C GLN A 215 -4.99 -14.44 7.28
N ASP A 216 -3.78 -14.42 6.75
CA ASP A 216 -2.81 -13.34 7.00
C ASP A 216 -3.08 -12.07 6.18
N PHE A 217 -3.67 -12.20 4.98
CA PHE A 217 -3.78 -11.11 4.02
C PHE A 217 -5.22 -10.79 3.56
N CYS A 218 -6.10 -11.78 3.47
CA CYS A 218 -7.39 -11.65 2.78
C CYS A 218 -8.60 -11.59 3.73
N LEU A 219 -8.50 -12.28 4.87
CA LEU A 219 -9.59 -12.52 5.82
C LEU A 219 -10.28 -11.24 6.29
N GLY A 220 -9.52 -10.16 6.51
CA GLY A 220 -10.05 -8.90 7.03
C GLY A 220 -11.08 -8.23 6.11
N CYS A 221 -10.99 -8.44 4.81
CA CYS A 221 -11.96 -7.94 3.83
C CYS A 221 -12.96 -9.04 3.41
N HIS A 222 -12.46 -10.25 3.10
CA HIS A 222 -13.28 -11.29 2.47
C HIS A 222 -14.06 -12.17 3.45
N GLY A 223 -13.76 -12.12 4.75
CA GLY A 223 -14.43 -12.91 5.79
C GLY A 223 -13.98 -14.37 5.84
N PRO A 224 -14.26 -15.12 6.92
CA PRO A 224 -13.80 -16.51 7.08
C PRO A 224 -14.45 -17.50 6.11
N VAL A 225 -15.58 -17.12 5.52
CA VAL A 225 -16.37 -17.95 4.59
C VAL A 225 -16.33 -17.43 3.14
N GLY A 226 -15.52 -16.41 2.86
CA GLY A 226 -15.37 -15.85 1.52
C GLY A 226 -16.62 -15.12 0.99
N ASP A 227 -17.51 -14.66 1.86
CA ASP A 227 -18.76 -13.97 1.49
C ASP A 227 -18.61 -12.45 1.28
N GLY A 228 -17.40 -11.91 1.49
CA GLY A 228 -17.14 -10.47 1.40
C GLY A 228 -17.61 -9.67 2.60
N MET A 229 -18.04 -10.34 3.67
CA MET A 229 -18.56 -9.72 4.90
C MET A 229 -17.50 -9.66 6.01
N GLY A 230 -16.23 -9.49 5.63
CA GLY A 230 -15.14 -9.28 6.59
C GLY A 230 -15.31 -7.97 7.38
N PRO A 231 -14.59 -7.79 8.50
CA PRO A 231 -14.74 -6.62 9.35
C PRO A 231 -14.42 -5.27 8.67
N ALA A 232 -13.68 -5.27 7.54
CA ALA A 232 -13.47 -4.07 6.73
C ALA A 232 -14.71 -3.60 5.97
N GLN A 233 -15.65 -4.51 5.67
CA GLN A 233 -16.79 -4.30 4.77
C GLN A 233 -17.58 -3.00 5.02
N PRO A 234 -17.88 -2.59 6.28
CA PRO A 234 -18.63 -1.35 6.54
C PRO A 234 -17.95 -0.06 6.09
N TYR A 235 -16.65 -0.12 5.77
CA TYR A 235 -15.82 1.04 5.48
C TYR A 235 -15.32 1.10 4.04
N ILE A 236 -15.60 0.07 3.23
CA ILE A 236 -15.14 -0.05 1.84
C ILE A 236 -16.33 -0.19 0.91
N TYR A 237 -16.28 0.51 -0.23
CA TYR A 237 -17.37 0.51 -1.19
C TYR A 237 -16.85 0.64 -2.63
N PRO A 238 -17.10 -0.33 -3.53
CA PRO A 238 -17.93 -1.52 -3.34
C PRO A 238 -17.31 -2.53 -2.37
N PRO A 239 -18.12 -3.35 -1.67
CA PRO A 239 -17.61 -4.42 -0.83
C PRO A 239 -16.93 -5.50 -1.70
N PRO A 240 -16.06 -6.34 -1.10
CA PRO A 240 -15.49 -7.48 -1.79
C PRO A 240 -16.60 -8.39 -2.31
N ILE A 241 -16.40 -8.97 -3.50
CA ILE A 241 -17.40 -9.87 -4.07
C ILE A 241 -17.52 -11.13 -3.21
N ASN A 242 -18.75 -11.59 -3.00
CA ASN A 242 -19.00 -12.90 -2.40
C ASN A 242 -18.49 -13.99 -3.38
N PHE A 243 -17.52 -14.78 -2.96
CA PHE A 243 -16.95 -15.82 -3.80
C PHE A 243 -17.93 -16.97 -4.06
N THR A 244 -18.86 -17.25 -3.15
CA THR A 244 -19.82 -18.36 -3.27
C THR A 244 -20.78 -18.22 -4.46
N ILE A 245 -20.97 -17.00 -4.96
CA ILE A 245 -21.81 -16.73 -6.14
C ILE A 245 -21.03 -16.82 -7.46
N LEU A 246 -19.72 -17.07 -7.43
CA LEU A 246 -18.89 -17.12 -8.64
C LEU A 246 -18.88 -18.50 -9.32
N LYS A 247 -19.41 -19.53 -8.66
CA LYS A 247 -19.54 -20.87 -9.24
C LYS A 247 -20.26 -20.81 -10.59
N ASN A 248 -19.70 -21.47 -11.60
CA ASN A 248 -20.22 -21.53 -12.97
C ASN A 248 -20.34 -20.17 -13.69
N ARG A 249 -19.56 -19.16 -13.30
CA ARG A 249 -19.56 -17.84 -13.96
C ARG A 249 -18.34 -17.57 -14.84
N GLY A 250 -17.57 -18.60 -15.20
CA GLY A 250 -16.41 -18.47 -16.08
C GLY A 250 -15.18 -17.88 -15.40
N ILE A 251 -15.01 -18.15 -14.10
CA ILE A 251 -13.76 -17.90 -13.38
C ILE A 251 -12.73 -18.97 -13.76
N THR A 252 -11.47 -18.56 -13.89
CA THR A 252 -10.30 -19.44 -14.05
C THR A 252 -9.23 -19.12 -13.01
N GLY A 253 -8.30 -20.06 -12.81
CA GLY A 253 -7.14 -19.86 -11.93
C GLY A 253 -6.34 -18.62 -12.29
N GLY A 254 -6.05 -18.41 -13.57
CA GLY A 254 -5.34 -17.22 -14.06
C GLY A 254 -6.04 -15.91 -13.76
N MET A 255 -7.38 -15.89 -13.72
CA MET A 255 -8.15 -14.69 -13.34
C MET A 255 -7.99 -14.37 -11.86
N ILE A 256 -8.08 -15.37 -11.00
CA ILE A 256 -7.87 -15.23 -9.55
C ILE A 256 -6.44 -14.75 -9.28
N TYR A 257 -5.45 -15.41 -9.88
CA TYR A 257 -4.04 -15.04 -9.77
C TYR A 257 -3.80 -13.59 -10.19
N TYR A 258 -4.29 -13.19 -11.37
CA TYR A 258 -4.08 -11.84 -11.89
C TYR A 258 -4.66 -10.76 -10.96
N GLN A 259 -5.85 -10.98 -10.42
CA GLN A 259 -6.51 -10.04 -9.50
C GLN A 259 -5.78 -9.94 -8.16
N ILE A 260 -5.27 -11.04 -7.60
CA ILE A 260 -4.48 -11.00 -6.36
C ILE A 260 -3.12 -10.32 -6.62
N MET A 261 -2.48 -10.65 -7.74
CA MET A 261 -1.18 -10.09 -8.12
C MET A 261 -1.24 -8.58 -8.34
N ASN A 262 -2.27 -8.06 -9.02
CA ASN A 262 -2.37 -6.66 -9.43
C ASN A 262 -3.39 -5.82 -8.66
N GLY A 263 -4.16 -6.43 -7.75
CA GLY A 263 -5.31 -5.80 -7.13
C GLY A 263 -6.41 -5.48 -8.15
N ILE A 264 -7.46 -4.81 -7.69
CA ILE A 264 -8.55 -4.37 -8.56
C ILE A 264 -8.64 -2.85 -8.47
N THR A 265 -8.11 -2.17 -9.49
CA THR A 265 -8.06 -0.71 -9.54
C THR A 265 -9.47 -0.12 -9.41
N GLY A 266 -9.64 0.90 -8.57
CA GLY A 266 -10.94 1.46 -8.24
C GLY A 266 -11.63 0.80 -7.04
N THR A 267 -11.12 -0.32 -6.54
CA THR A 267 -11.64 -0.96 -5.30
C THR A 267 -10.61 -0.87 -4.18
N ALA A 268 -11.01 -1.25 -2.97
CA ALA A 268 -10.09 -1.37 -1.83
C ALA A 268 -9.16 -2.60 -1.92
N MET A 269 -9.25 -3.45 -2.95
CA MET A 269 -8.38 -4.63 -3.09
C MET A 269 -6.98 -4.22 -3.57
N PRO A 270 -5.94 -4.31 -2.70
CA PRO A 270 -4.57 -3.96 -3.06
C PRO A 270 -3.93 -5.03 -3.95
N TYR A 271 -2.76 -4.71 -4.50
CA TYR A 271 -1.92 -5.69 -5.19
C TYR A 271 -0.99 -6.39 -4.20
N PHE A 272 -0.75 -7.69 -4.39
CA PHE A 272 0.11 -8.47 -3.49
C PHE A 272 1.46 -8.88 -4.09
N LYS A 273 1.73 -8.54 -5.36
CA LYS A 273 3.02 -8.87 -6.02
C LYS A 273 4.28 -8.29 -5.39
N ARG A 274 4.16 -7.37 -4.44
CA ARG A 274 5.30 -6.83 -3.65
C ARG A 274 5.54 -7.60 -2.34
N GLU A 275 4.53 -8.35 -1.87
CA GLU A 275 4.53 -9.02 -0.58
C GLU A 275 4.56 -10.55 -0.71
N LEU A 276 4.04 -11.09 -1.81
CA LEU A 276 3.92 -12.52 -2.09
C LEU A 276 4.63 -12.90 -3.39
N GLU A 277 5.39 -14.00 -3.35
CA GLU A 277 5.95 -14.67 -4.52
C GLU A 277 4.84 -15.30 -5.38
N SER A 278 5.09 -15.49 -6.68
CA SER A 278 4.13 -16.05 -7.65
C SER A 278 3.46 -17.34 -7.14
N GLU A 279 4.26 -18.33 -6.71
CA GLU A 279 3.74 -19.62 -6.20
C GLU A 279 2.78 -19.43 -5.01
N LYS A 280 3.07 -18.48 -4.10
CA LYS A 280 2.22 -18.18 -2.95
C LYS A 280 0.88 -17.57 -3.37
N ILE A 281 0.87 -16.74 -4.43
CA ILE A 281 -0.36 -16.19 -5.01
C ILE A 281 -1.21 -17.31 -5.63
N TRP A 282 -0.57 -18.28 -6.31
CA TRP A 282 -1.26 -19.46 -6.82
C TRP A 282 -1.82 -20.35 -5.72
N ASP A 283 -1.08 -20.58 -4.64
CA ASP A 283 -1.52 -21.37 -3.49
C ASP A 283 -2.79 -20.78 -2.85
N VAL A 284 -2.82 -19.46 -2.58
CA VAL A 284 -4.02 -18.80 -2.05
C VAL A 284 -5.16 -18.76 -3.08
N GLY A 285 -4.84 -18.62 -4.37
CA GLY A 285 -5.82 -18.73 -5.44
C GLY A 285 -6.51 -20.09 -5.49
N ASN A 286 -5.74 -21.18 -5.36
CA ASN A 286 -6.22 -22.55 -5.25
C ASN A 286 -7.12 -22.75 -4.02
N TYR A 287 -6.72 -22.20 -2.88
CA TYR A 287 -7.53 -22.24 -1.66
C TYR A 287 -8.89 -21.56 -1.85
N VAL A 288 -8.91 -20.33 -2.40
CA VAL A 288 -10.15 -19.58 -2.67
C VAL A 288 -11.04 -20.32 -3.67
N ALA A 289 -10.45 -20.79 -4.77
CA ALA A 289 -11.16 -21.52 -5.81
C ALA A 289 -11.83 -22.79 -5.25
N LYS A 290 -11.08 -23.60 -4.49
CA LYS A 290 -11.57 -24.85 -3.93
C LYS A 290 -12.64 -24.64 -2.85
N TYR A 291 -12.36 -23.80 -1.86
CA TYR A 291 -13.16 -23.75 -0.63
C TYR A 291 -14.31 -22.74 -0.66
N PHE A 292 -14.24 -21.69 -1.49
CA PHE A 292 -15.29 -20.69 -1.56
C PHE A 292 -16.06 -20.69 -2.88
N ILE A 293 -15.43 -21.07 -3.99
CA ILE A 293 -16.07 -21.07 -5.33
C ILE A 293 -16.56 -22.47 -5.73
N ASP A 294 -16.02 -23.53 -5.12
CA ASP A 294 -16.23 -24.93 -5.53
C ASP A 294 -15.81 -25.14 -7.00
N TYR A 295 -14.59 -24.69 -7.31
CA TYR A 295 -13.95 -24.72 -8.62
C TYR A 295 -12.45 -25.07 -8.51
N LEU A 296 -11.95 -25.94 -9.39
CA LEU A 296 -10.52 -26.20 -9.56
C LEU A 296 -10.22 -26.54 -11.02
N ASP A 297 -9.24 -25.84 -11.59
CA ASP A 297 -8.64 -26.13 -12.91
C ASP A 297 -7.16 -26.55 -12.81
N ALA A 298 -6.66 -26.73 -11.59
CA ALA A 298 -5.33 -27.25 -11.33
C ALA A 298 -5.12 -28.60 -12.03
N ASN A 299 -3.95 -28.79 -12.64
CA ASN A 299 -3.56 -29.98 -13.41
C ASN A 299 -4.23 -30.14 -14.79
N GLN A 300 -4.84 -29.08 -15.35
CA GLN A 300 -5.21 -29.04 -16.76
C GLN A 300 -4.00 -28.64 -17.64
N GLU A 301 -3.91 -29.19 -18.85
CA GLU A 301 -2.99 -28.68 -19.89
C GLU A 301 -3.40 -27.23 -20.25
N PRO A 302 -2.46 -26.29 -20.47
CA PRO A 302 -1.07 -26.48 -20.85
C PRO A 302 -0.10 -26.42 -19.67
N LYS A 303 0.86 -27.36 -19.66
CA LYS A 303 1.96 -27.39 -18.71
C LYS A 303 2.90 -26.20 -18.94
N GLY A 304 2.94 -25.29 -17.98
CA GLY A 304 3.86 -24.15 -17.95
C GLY A 304 3.20 -22.87 -18.43
N ILE A 305 3.34 -21.82 -17.62
CA ILE A 305 3.10 -20.45 -18.09
C ILE A 305 4.30 -20.10 -18.99
N ASP A 306 4.05 -19.58 -20.19
CA ASP A 306 5.14 -18.99 -20.99
C ASP A 306 5.85 -17.94 -20.12
N ALA A 307 7.19 -18.00 -20.05
CA ALA A 307 8.01 -17.08 -19.26
C ALA A 307 7.70 -15.60 -19.57
N ALA A 308 7.10 -15.30 -20.73
CA ALA A 308 6.57 -13.98 -21.07
C ALA A 308 5.48 -13.44 -20.12
N TYR A 309 4.82 -14.29 -19.33
CA TYR A 309 3.76 -13.89 -18.40
C TYR A 309 4.18 -13.89 -16.92
N GLU A 310 5.37 -14.41 -16.59
CA GLU A 310 5.95 -14.23 -15.25
C GLU A 310 6.77 -12.92 -15.23
N PRO A 311 6.47 -11.96 -14.34
CA PRO A 311 7.22 -10.70 -14.22
C PRO A 311 8.61 -10.88 -13.59
#